data_AF-A0A3D3DDZ6-F1
#
_entry.id   AF-A0A3D3DDZ6-F1
#
_cell.length_a   1.000
_cell.length_b   1.000
_cell.length_c   1.000
_cell.angle_alpha   90.00
_cell.angle_beta   90.00
_cell.angle_gamma   90.00
#
_symmetry.space_group_name_H-M   'P 1'
#
loop_
_entity.id
_entity.type
_entity.pdbx_description
1 polymer ?
#
loop_
_entity_poly.entity_id
_entity_poly.type
_entity_poly.pdbx_seq_one_letter_code
_entity_poly.pdbx_strand_id
1 'polypeptide(L)'
;MDNMEDSEKSKEQLINELFDLRKKIVELENVKVNHKQTEKKLKKSEELYRNLFENMPGAYYRTDKDGNLLMINLEGAKLFGYNSPEDILGKNIPQHLYFAPEERKKYLKELEKNNGNLKDFELTLKKKDGTPLIISDTSHFYYDKDGNIAGVEGIFVDITERK
;
A
#
# COMPACT_ATOMS: atom_id res chain seq x y z
N MET A 1 -2.40 -14.35 -46.32
CA MET A 1 -3.57 -14.93 -47.02
C MET A 1 -4.78 -14.17 -46.49
N ASP A 2 -5.13 -13.02 -47.06
CA ASP A 2 -6.40 -12.33 -46.75
C ASP A 2 -6.72 -11.15 -47.69
N ASN A 3 -6.44 -11.27 -48.99
CA ASN A 3 -6.65 -10.17 -49.95
C ASN A 3 -7.39 -10.59 -51.24
N MET A 4 -8.00 -11.78 -51.28
CA MET A 4 -8.74 -12.25 -52.46
C MET A 4 -10.27 -12.03 -52.38
N GLU A 5 -10.85 -11.82 -51.19
CA GLU A 5 -12.32 -11.68 -51.02
C GLU A 5 -12.88 -10.30 -51.41
N ASP A 6 -12.06 -9.25 -51.44
CA ASP A 6 -12.54 -7.90 -51.79
C ASP A 6 -12.80 -7.71 -53.29
N SER A 7 -12.24 -8.59 -54.14
CA SER A 7 -12.33 -8.45 -55.61
C SER A 7 -13.69 -8.85 -56.19
N GLU A 8 -14.54 -9.55 -55.42
CA GLU A 8 -15.89 -9.98 -55.83
C GLU A 8 -17.02 -9.16 -55.20
N LYS A 9 -16.72 -8.21 -54.31
CA LYS A 9 -17.74 -7.42 -53.61
C LYS A 9 -18.39 -6.38 -54.52
N SER A 10 -19.71 -6.26 -54.43
CA SER A 10 -20.44 -5.18 -55.09
C SER A 10 -20.07 -3.82 -54.48
N LYS A 11 -20.23 -2.74 -55.25
CA LYS A 11 -20.02 -1.37 -54.73
C LYS A 11 -20.84 -1.10 -53.46
N GLU A 12 -22.03 -1.67 -53.35
CA GLU A 12 -22.92 -1.50 -52.21
C GLU A 12 -22.41 -2.24 -50.96
N GLN A 13 -21.85 -3.43 -51.14
CA GLN A 13 -21.18 -4.18 -50.05
C GLN A 13 -19.96 -3.42 -49.52
N LEU A 14 -19.12 -2.88 -50.42
CA LEU A 14 -17.96 -2.06 -50.04
C LEU A 14 -18.37 -0.78 -49.29
N ILE A 15 -19.47 -0.13 -49.67
CA ILE A 15 -20.00 1.06 -48.99
C ILE A 15 -20.46 0.72 -47.56
N ASN A 16 -21.16 -0.41 -47.39
CA ASN A 16 -21.63 -0.85 -46.07
C ASN A 16 -20.47 -1.22 -45.15
N GLU A 17 -19.47 -1.95 -45.65
CA GLU A 17 -18.26 -2.25 -44.86
C GLU A 17 -17.48 -0.99 -44.49
N LEU A 18 -17.36 -0.02 -45.40
CA LEU A 18 -16.74 1.27 -45.11
C LEU A 18 -17.49 2.02 -44.00
N PHE A 19 -18.82 1.97 -44.01
CA PHE A 19 -19.65 2.58 -42.98
C PHE A 19 -19.45 1.90 -41.61
N ASP A 20 -19.43 0.57 -41.57
CA ASP A 20 -19.21 -0.20 -40.35
C ASP A 20 -17.80 0.00 -39.78
N LEU A 21 -16.78 0.04 -40.65
CA LEU A 21 -15.41 0.33 -40.24
C LEU A 21 -15.28 1.74 -39.65
N ARG A 22 -15.92 2.75 -40.28
CA ARG A 22 -15.95 4.11 -39.73
C ARG A 22 -16.60 4.16 -38.36
N LYS A 23 -17.71 3.44 -38.17
CA LYS A 23 -18.38 3.33 -36.87
C LYS A 23 -17.47 2.69 -35.81
N LYS A 24 -16.81 1.59 -36.14
CA LYS A 24 -15.83 0.92 -35.25
C LYS A 24 -14.65 1.83 -34.89
N ILE A 25 -14.14 2.62 -35.84
CA ILE A 25 -13.06 3.58 -35.56
C ILE A 25 -13.49 4.60 -34.51
N VAL A 26 -14.69 5.19 -34.63
CA VAL A 26 -15.22 6.14 -33.64
C VAL A 26 -15.38 5.49 -32.26
N GLU A 27 -15.88 4.26 -32.21
CA GLU A 27 -15.98 3.50 -30.95
C GLU A 27 -14.62 3.25 -30.30
N LEU A 28 -13.61 2.84 -31.09
CA LEU A 28 -12.24 2.62 -30.62
C LEU A 28 -11.57 3.92 -30.15
N GLU A 29 -11.79 5.03 -30.84
CA GLU A 29 -11.29 6.34 -30.41
C GLU A 29 -11.89 6.76 -29.07
N ASN A 30 -13.19 6.56 -28.87
CA ASN A 30 -13.86 6.82 -27.61
C ASN A 30 -13.30 5.95 -26.47
N VAL A 31 -13.12 4.64 -26.71
CA VAL A 31 -12.49 3.73 -25.74
C VAL A 31 -11.08 4.18 -25.38
N LYS A 32 -10.27 4.57 -26.38
CA LYS A 32 -8.90 5.05 -26.18
C LYS A 32 -8.86 6.35 -25.37
N VAL A 33 -9.78 7.29 -25.63
CA VAL A 33 -9.90 8.52 -24.85
C VAL A 33 -10.29 8.22 -23.40
N ASN A 34 -11.30 7.37 -23.20
CA ASN A 34 -11.75 6.95 -21.87
C ASN A 34 -10.63 6.24 -21.10
N HIS A 35 -9.91 5.33 -21.74
CA HIS A 35 -8.78 4.63 -21.14
C HIS A 35 -7.70 5.62 -20.66
N LYS A 36 -7.27 6.55 -21.52
CA LYS A 36 -6.31 7.59 -21.15
C LYS A 36 -6.79 8.48 -20.00
N GLN A 37 -8.08 8.78 -19.95
CA GLN A 37 -8.65 9.57 -18.85
C GLN A 37 -8.63 8.78 -17.53
N THR A 38 -8.97 7.49 -17.57
CA THR A 38 -8.91 6.59 -16.42
C THR A 38 -7.48 6.44 -15.90
N GLU A 39 -6.50 6.21 -16.78
CA GLU A 39 -5.08 6.14 -16.39
C GLU A 39 -4.59 7.45 -15.76
N LYS A 40 -4.96 8.60 -16.33
CA LYS A 40 -4.61 9.91 -15.75
C LYS A 40 -5.23 10.12 -14.37
N LYS A 41 -6.48 9.71 -14.17
CA LYS A 41 -7.15 9.80 -12.87
C LYS A 41 -6.50 8.87 -11.85
N LEU A 42 -6.19 7.63 -12.25
CA LEU A 42 -5.49 6.67 -11.41
C LEU A 42 -4.12 7.21 -10.97
N LYS A 43 -3.30 7.65 -11.92
CA LYS A 43 -1.97 8.21 -11.64
C LYS A 43 -2.04 9.41 -10.68
N LYS A 44 -2.97 10.34 -10.90
CA LYS A 44 -3.18 11.48 -9.99
C LYS A 44 -3.58 11.05 -8.59
N SER A 45 -4.43 10.02 -8.49
CA SER A 45 -4.84 9.47 -7.20
C SER A 45 -3.67 8.81 -6.48
N GLU A 46 -2.87 8.01 -7.18
CA GLU A 46 -1.67 7.37 -6.63
C GLU A 46 -0.64 8.39 -6.15
N GLU A 47 -0.39 9.45 -6.93
CA GLU A 47 0.50 10.55 -6.56
C GLU A 47 0.00 11.27 -5.29
N LEU A 48 -1.30 11.54 -5.20
CA LEU A 48 -1.90 12.14 -4.01
C LEU A 48 -1.73 11.24 -2.78
N TYR A 49 -2.08 9.96 -2.89
CA TYR A 49 -1.96 9.02 -1.77
C TYR A 49 -0.51 8.83 -1.32
N ARG A 50 0.42 8.72 -2.27
CA ARG A 50 1.86 8.66 -1.97
C ARG A 50 2.32 9.91 -1.22
N ASN A 51 1.93 11.10 -1.69
CA ASN A 51 2.30 12.34 -1.01
C ASN A 51 1.73 12.43 0.41
N LEU A 52 0.47 12.02 0.62
CA LEU A 52 -0.12 12.01 1.96
C LEU A 52 0.59 11.02 2.90
N PHE A 53 0.97 9.86 2.38
CA PHE A 53 1.67 8.83 3.12
C PHE A 53 3.08 9.26 3.54
N GLU A 54 3.87 9.76 2.59
CA GLU A 54 5.27 10.15 2.83
C GLU A 54 5.39 11.40 3.73
N ASN A 55 4.39 12.29 3.69
CA ASN A 55 4.39 13.52 4.50
C ASN A 55 3.50 13.41 5.74
N MET A 56 3.01 12.21 6.09
CA MET A 56 2.21 12.02 7.30
C MET A 56 3.06 12.32 8.55
N PRO A 57 2.56 13.12 9.51
CA PRO A 57 3.25 13.31 10.78
C PRO A 57 3.24 12.00 11.57
N GLY A 58 4.43 11.55 11.97
CA GLY A 58 4.62 10.31 12.73
C GLY A 58 5.08 9.14 11.86
N ALA A 59 5.55 8.09 12.54
CA ALA A 59 6.11 6.90 11.92
C ALA A 59 5.01 5.87 11.66
N TYR A 60 4.41 5.89 10.47
CA TYR A 60 3.40 4.89 10.09
C TYR A 60 4.06 3.56 9.75
N TYR A 61 3.40 2.46 10.12
CA TYR A 61 3.76 1.10 9.69
C TYR A 61 2.53 0.23 9.44
N ARG A 62 2.73 -0.83 8.65
CA ARG A 62 1.80 -1.95 8.49
C ARG A 62 2.56 -3.26 8.43
N THR A 63 2.07 -4.26 9.15
CA THR A 63 2.62 -5.62 9.20
C THR A 63 1.57 -6.64 8.81
N ASP A 64 1.98 -7.76 8.22
CA ASP A 64 1.11 -8.92 8.14
C ASP A 64 0.90 -9.58 9.51
N LYS A 65 0.06 -10.61 9.57
CA LYS A 65 -0.19 -11.41 10.78
C LYS A 65 1.05 -12.03 11.42
N ASP A 66 2.09 -12.29 10.64
CA ASP A 66 3.34 -12.91 11.10
C ASP A 66 4.37 -11.85 11.57
N GLY A 67 4.02 -10.56 11.43
CA GLY A 67 4.83 -9.42 11.83
C GLY A 67 5.84 -8.97 10.78
N ASN A 68 5.71 -9.42 9.52
CA ASN A 68 6.56 -8.93 8.43
C ASN A 68 6.08 -7.54 8.01
N LEU A 69 7.02 -6.60 7.90
CA LEU A 69 6.72 -5.22 7.55
C LEU A 69 6.32 -5.11 6.08
N LEU A 70 5.07 -4.75 5.83
CA LEU A 70 4.51 -4.57 4.48
C LEU A 70 4.60 -3.11 4.02
N MET A 71 4.46 -2.16 4.94
CA MET A 71 4.53 -0.74 4.66
C MET A 71 5.18 0.01 5.81
N ILE A 72 5.93 1.05 5.49
CA ILE A 72 6.44 2.04 6.42
C ILE A 72 6.66 3.34 5.64
N ASN A 73 6.37 4.49 6.23
CA ASN A 73 6.69 5.78 5.61
C ASN A 73 8.15 6.16 5.89
N LEU A 74 8.64 7.20 5.21
CA LEU A 74 10.00 7.69 5.39
C LEU A 74 10.33 8.05 6.86
N GLU A 75 9.39 8.68 7.57
CA GLU A 75 9.59 9.05 8.97
C GLU A 75 9.73 7.82 9.87
N GLY A 76 8.98 6.75 9.62
CA GLY A 76 9.16 5.47 10.31
C GLY A 76 10.50 4.81 10.03
N ALA A 77 10.96 4.81 8.78
CA ALA A 77 12.28 4.28 8.46
C ALA A 77 13.39 5.02 9.21
N LYS A 78 13.37 6.35 9.19
CA LYS A 78 14.33 7.21 9.91
C LYS A 78 14.27 7.00 11.42
N LEU A 79 13.08 6.88 12.00
CA LEU A 79 12.89 6.66 13.43
C LEU A 79 13.66 5.42 13.94
N PHE A 80 13.67 4.36 13.15
CA PHE A 80 14.41 3.12 13.46
C PHE A 80 15.86 3.10 12.95
N GLY A 81 16.38 4.20 12.39
CA GLY A 81 17.77 4.32 11.93
C GLY A 81 18.03 3.73 10.54
N TYR A 82 17.03 3.68 9.67
CA TYR A 82 17.15 3.30 8.27
C TYR A 82 17.15 4.53 7.37
N ASN A 83 17.80 4.44 6.19
CA ASN A 83 17.93 5.59 5.29
C ASN A 83 16.68 5.75 4.41
N SER A 84 16.03 4.64 4.06
CA SER A 84 14.78 4.64 3.29
C SER A 84 13.85 3.50 3.73
N PRO A 85 12.54 3.59 3.40
CA PRO A 85 11.59 2.51 3.65
C PRO A 85 12.06 1.15 3.08
N GLU A 86 12.64 1.15 1.90
CA GLU A 86 13.09 -0.06 1.20
C GLU A 86 14.14 -0.87 1.99
N ASP A 87 14.92 -0.22 2.86
CA ASP A 87 15.93 -0.89 3.67
C ASP A 87 15.35 -1.78 4.79
N ILE A 88 14.08 -1.56 5.17
CA ILE A 88 13.41 -2.24 6.29
C ILE A 88 12.18 -3.03 5.85
N LEU A 89 11.58 -2.74 4.69
CA LEU A 89 10.45 -3.49 4.15
C LEU A 89 10.77 -4.99 4.04
N GLY A 90 9.78 -5.82 4.35
CA GLY A 90 9.89 -7.28 4.39
C GLY A 90 10.58 -7.86 5.62
N LYS A 91 11.23 -7.04 6.46
CA LYS A 91 11.82 -7.53 7.72
C LYS A 91 10.72 -7.93 8.70
N ASN A 92 10.97 -9.02 9.43
CA ASN A 92 10.11 -9.43 10.54
C ASN A 92 10.37 -8.53 11.76
N ILE A 93 9.38 -7.73 12.12
CA ILE A 93 9.45 -6.71 13.19
C ILE A 93 9.78 -7.32 14.56
N PRO A 94 9.15 -8.43 14.99
CA PRO A 94 9.49 -9.10 16.25
C PRO A 94 10.97 -9.52 16.36
N GLN A 95 11.63 -9.84 15.25
CA GLN A 95 13.04 -10.23 15.25
C GLN A 95 13.98 -9.02 15.21
N HIS A 96 13.62 -8.00 14.42
CA HIS A 96 14.51 -6.89 14.09
C HIS A 96 14.36 -5.67 14.99
N LEU A 97 13.16 -5.40 15.53
CA LEU A 97 12.89 -4.20 16.31
C LEU A 97 12.55 -4.46 17.77
N TYR A 98 12.22 -5.69 18.17
CA TYR A 98 12.04 -6.02 19.58
C TYR A 98 13.34 -6.52 20.20
N PHE A 99 13.53 -6.25 21.50
CA PHE A 99 14.63 -6.83 22.28
C PHE A 99 14.37 -8.31 22.57
N ALA A 100 13.11 -8.65 22.88
CA ALA A 100 12.68 -10.02 23.07
C ALA A 100 11.38 -10.31 22.29
N PRO A 101 11.28 -11.44 21.55
CA PRO A 101 10.06 -11.81 20.84
C PRO A 101 8.81 -11.93 21.75
N GLU A 102 8.99 -12.21 23.03
CA GLU A 102 7.90 -12.29 24.01
C GLU A 102 7.19 -10.94 24.26
N GLU A 103 7.89 -9.81 24.09
CA GLU A 103 7.29 -8.48 24.22
C GLU A 103 6.27 -8.22 23.11
N ARG A 104 6.54 -8.69 21.88
CA ARG A 104 5.55 -8.66 20.81
C ARG A 104 4.30 -9.46 21.19
N LYS A 105 4.47 -10.65 21.79
CA LYS A 105 3.32 -11.48 22.19
C LYS A 105 2.47 -10.79 23.26
N LYS A 106 3.09 -10.07 24.21
CA LYS A 106 2.36 -9.25 25.19
C LYS A 106 1.57 -8.14 24.49
N TYR A 107 2.21 -7.42 23.59
CA TYR A 107 1.57 -6.38 22.78
C TYR A 107 0.35 -6.91 22.01
N LEU A 108 0.50 -8.03 21.28
CA LEU A 108 -0.61 -8.62 20.51
C LEU A 108 -1.77 -9.05 21.43
N LYS A 109 -1.47 -9.60 22.62
CA LYS A 109 -2.50 -9.93 23.61
C LYS A 109 -3.24 -8.70 24.12
N GLU A 110 -2.55 -7.59 24.35
CA GLU A 110 -3.21 -6.34 24.74
C GLU A 110 -4.08 -5.79 23.59
N LEU A 111 -3.63 -5.90 22.35
CA LEU A 111 -4.41 -5.53 21.17
C LEU A 111 -5.69 -6.36 21.06
N GLU A 112 -5.60 -7.68 21.21
CA GLU A 112 -6.76 -8.60 21.23
C GLU A 112 -7.75 -8.26 22.35
N LYS A 113 -7.26 -8.02 23.58
CA LYS A 113 -8.09 -7.66 24.74
C LYS A 113 -8.86 -6.36 24.52
N ASN A 114 -8.31 -5.42 23.76
CA ASN A 114 -8.91 -4.12 23.46
C ASN A 114 -9.62 -4.11 22.09
N ASN A 115 -10.22 -5.25 21.71
CA ASN A 115 -11.00 -5.38 20.46
C ASN A 115 -10.20 -4.98 19.21
N GLY A 116 -8.92 -5.33 19.18
CA GLY A 116 -8.04 -5.07 18.06
C GLY A 116 -7.59 -3.62 17.92
N ASN A 117 -7.68 -2.81 18.98
CA ASN A 117 -7.28 -1.40 18.96
C ASN A 117 -6.46 -1.06 20.21
N LEU A 118 -5.34 -0.37 20.03
CA LEU A 118 -4.56 0.21 21.11
C LEU A 118 -4.30 1.67 20.81
N LYS A 119 -4.25 2.46 21.88
CA LYS A 119 -3.95 3.88 21.82
C LYS A 119 -2.90 4.21 22.86
N ASP A 120 -1.93 4.99 22.41
CA ASP A 120 -0.82 5.50 23.23
C ASP A 120 -0.09 4.41 24.05
N PHE A 121 0.06 3.20 23.48
CA PHE A 121 0.66 2.07 24.16
C PHE A 121 2.18 2.17 24.14
N GLU A 122 2.81 2.30 25.30
CA GLU A 122 4.26 2.42 25.39
C GLU A 122 4.98 1.10 25.07
N LEU A 123 5.95 1.18 24.16
CA LEU A 123 6.86 0.08 23.83
C LEU A 123 8.30 0.56 23.91
N THR A 124 9.18 -0.35 24.32
CA THR A 124 10.62 -0.18 24.15
C THR A 124 11.08 -1.08 23.01
N LEU A 125 11.50 -0.47 21.91
CA LEU A 125 12.02 -1.14 20.73
C LEU A 125 13.51 -0.86 20.58
N LYS A 126 14.16 -1.53 19.64
CA LYS A 126 15.56 -1.29 19.27
C LYS A 126 15.63 -0.72 17.86
N LYS A 127 16.52 0.27 17.67
CA LYS A 127 16.89 0.78 16.35
C LYS A 127 17.79 -0.22 15.63
N LYS A 128 18.09 0.04 14.36
CA LYS A 128 19.00 -0.77 13.51
C LYS A 128 20.37 -1.01 14.16
N ASP A 129 20.89 -0.03 14.89
CA ASP A 129 22.17 -0.10 15.60
C ASP A 129 22.09 -0.79 16.98
N GLY A 130 20.89 -1.20 17.40
CA GLY A 130 20.63 -1.84 18.68
C GLY A 130 20.33 -0.87 19.83
N THR A 131 20.39 0.45 19.62
CA THR A 131 20.05 1.43 20.65
C THR A 131 18.57 1.37 21.01
N PRO A 132 18.20 1.55 22.30
CA PRO A 132 16.80 1.55 22.71
C PRO A 132 16.07 2.79 22.19
N LEU A 133 14.81 2.59 21.85
CA LEU A 133 13.88 3.61 21.42
C LEU A 133 12.57 3.42 22.19
N ILE A 134 12.13 4.45 22.89
CA ILE A 134 10.86 4.42 23.61
C ILE A 134 9.82 5.10 22.74
N ILE A 135 8.79 4.35 22.35
CA ILE A 135 7.71 4.86 21.51
C ILE A 135 6.36 4.73 22.19
N SER A 136 5.44 5.59 21.79
CA SER A 136 4.00 5.42 21.98
C SER A 136 3.40 4.88 20.67
N ASP A 137 2.75 3.71 20.73
CA ASP A 137 2.07 3.07 19.60
C ASP A 137 0.56 3.29 19.67
N THR A 138 -0.01 3.82 18.60
CA THR A 138 -1.46 3.79 18.35
C THR A 138 -1.71 2.94 17.13
N SER A 139 -2.41 1.83 17.32
CA SER A 139 -2.48 0.73 16.34
C SER A 139 -3.81 0.00 16.37
N HIS A 140 -4.10 -0.69 15.28
CA HIS A 140 -5.30 -1.52 15.17
C HIS A 140 -5.09 -2.69 14.19
N PHE A 141 -5.96 -3.69 14.29
CA PHE A 141 -6.10 -4.71 13.26
C PHE A 141 -6.72 -4.13 12.00
N TYR A 142 -6.14 -4.46 10.85
CA TYR A 142 -6.79 -4.28 9.56
C TYR A 142 -7.18 -5.63 8.98
N TYR A 143 -8.18 -5.62 8.10
CA TYR A 143 -8.85 -6.82 7.64
C TYR A 143 -8.67 -7.01 6.13
N ASP A 144 -8.64 -8.27 5.70
CA ASP A 144 -8.71 -8.60 4.28
C ASP A 144 -10.15 -8.46 3.75
N LYS A 145 -10.30 -8.71 2.44
CA LYS A 145 -11.60 -8.65 1.75
C LYS A 145 -12.64 -9.64 2.29
N ASP A 146 -12.20 -10.69 2.98
CA ASP A 146 -13.04 -11.77 3.51
C ASP A 146 -13.38 -11.52 4.99
N GLY A 147 -12.91 -10.41 5.56
CA GLY A 147 -13.17 -9.99 6.94
C GLY A 147 -12.23 -10.63 7.96
N ASN A 148 -11.17 -11.33 7.55
CA ASN A 148 -10.19 -11.90 8.46
C ASN A 148 -9.13 -10.87 8.82
N ILE A 149 -8.52 -11.00 10.00
CA ILE A 149 -7.40 -10.16 10.41
C ILE A 149 -6.23 -10.41 9.44
N ALA A 150 -5.87 -9.37 8.68
CA ALA A 150 -4.75 -9.40 7.74
C ALA A 150 -3.43 -9.04 8.42
N GLY A 151 -3.49 -8.24 9.49
CA GLY A 151 -2.33 -7.87 10.27
C GLY A 151 -2.58 -6.65 11.15
N VAL A 152 -1.52 -5.92 11.48
CA VAL A 152 -1.55 -4.74 12.36
C VAL A 152 -0.99 -3.54 11.62
N GLU A 153 -1.65 -2.39 11.75
CA GLU A 153 -1.13 -1.10 11.32
C GLU A 153 -1.25 -0.05 12.40
N GLY A 154 -0.41 0.98 12.34
CA GLY A 154 -0.41 2.02 13.36
C GLY A 154 0.61 3.12 13.09
N ILE A 155 0.72 4.00 14.07
CA ILE A 155 1.67 5.11 14.09
C ILE A 155 2.47 5.01 15.38
N PHE A 156 3.80 5.08 15.23
CA PHE A 156 4.72 5.27 16.34
C PHE A 156 5.04 6.75 16.53
N VAL A 157 5.10 7.16 17.79
CA VAL A 157 5.57 8.49 18.21
C VAL A 157 6.76 8.28 19.14
N ASP A 158 7.89 8.92 18.83
CA ASP A 158 9.05 8.94 19.74
C ASP A 158 8.70 9.72 21.00
N ILE A 159 8.86 9.08 22.16
CA ILE A 159 8.64 9.68 23.48
C ILE A 159 9.90 9.58 24.35
N THR A 160 11.07 9.32 23.76
CA THR A 160 12.34 9.14 24.47
C THR A 160 12.71 10.38 25.30
N GLU A 161 12.40 11.59 24.81
CA GLU A 161 12.66 12.87 25.51
C GLU A 161 11.56 13.28 26.50
N ARG A 162 10.44 12.53 26.57
CA ARG A 162 9.30 12.89 27.45
C ARG A 162 9.40 12.31 28.86
N LYS A 163 10.56 11.75 29.24
CA LYS A 163 10.82 11.21 30.57
C LYS A 163 11.80 12.07 31.36
#